data_AF-A0A419FK50-F1
#
_entry.id   AF-A0A419FK50-F1
#
_cell.length_a   1.000
_cell.length_b   1.000
_cell.length_c   1.000
_cell.angle_alpha   90.00
_cell.angle_beta   90.00
_cell.angle_gamma   90.00
#
_symmetry.space_group_name_H-M   'P 1'
#
loop_
_entity.id
_entity.type
_entity.pdbx_description
1 polymer ?
#
loop_
_entity_poly.entity_id
_entity_poly.type
_entity_poly.pdbx_seq_one_letter_code
_entity_poly.pdbx_strand_id
1 'polypeptide(L)'
;MAQGPVDGVAVYELLASYLDEATANDLRAEFHELPSITGAEIVVAFTLADAAGKAFVFESVAPDGPLAFARKRQVRFVLDVTADEVRLGVAHVAGRKARWYQPHRQTQVPA
;
A
#
# COMPACT_ATOMS: atom_id res chain seq x y z
N MET A 1 -9.83 -11.19 23.57
CA MET A 1 -8.64 -10.37 23.88
C MET A 1 -8.89 -9.00 23.29
N ALA A 2 -8.94 -7.95 24.10
CA ALA A 2 -9.06 -6.59 23.56
C ALA A 2 -7.76 -6.26 22.84
N GLN A 3 -7.78 -6.28 21.50
CA GLN A 3 -6.67 -5.78 20.70
C GLN A 3 -6.59 -4.27 20.96
N GLY A 4 -5.50 -3.82 21.56
CA GLY A 4 -5.19 -2.39 21.65
C GLY A 4 -5.13 -1.78 20.24
N PRO A 5 -5.21 -0.44 20.11
CA PRO A 5 -5.10 0.20 18.82
C PRO A 5 -3.81 -0.25 18.13
N VAL A 6 -3.94 -0.79 16.91
CA VAL A 6 -2.79 -1.14 16.08
C VAL A 6 -2.05 0.15 15.79
N ASP A 7 -0.81 0.24 16.27
CA ASP A 7 0.06 1.36 15.92
C ASP A 7 0.50 1.18 14.47
N GLY A 8 -0.03 2.02 13.58
CA GLY A 8 0.32 1.99 12.17
C GLY A 8 1.84 2.11 11.96
N VAL A 9 2.54 2.91 12.75
CA VAL A 9 4.00 3.09 12.62
C VAL A 9 4.73 1.76 12.83
N ALA A 10 4.32 0.99 13.84
CA ALA A 10 4.91 -0.32 14.11
C ALA A 10 4.68 -1.31 12.95
N VAL A 11 3.55 -1.20 12.25
CA VAL A 11 3.25 -2.05 11.08
C VAL A 11 4.20 -1.79 9.93
N TYR A 12 4.46 -0.52 9.59
CA TYR A 12 5.34 -0.22 8.46
C TYR A 12 6.81 -0.49 8.78
N GLU A 13 7.23 -0.28 10.04
CA GLU A 13 8.59 -0.66 10.47
C GLU A 13 8.81 -2.18 10.43
N LEU A 14 7.78 -2.96 10.78
CA LEU A 14 7.82 -4.41 10.60
C LEU A 14 7.97 -4.77 9.12
N LEU A 15 7.17 -4.18 8.22
CA LEU A 15 7.28 -4.43 6.78
C LEU A 15 8.67 -4.04 6.25
N ALA A 16 9.19 -2.88 6.65
CA ALA A 16 10.51 -2.39 6.28
C ALA A 16 11.63 -3.36 6.67
N SER A 17 11.48 -4.12 7.76
CA SER A 17 12.48 -5.10 8.22
C SER A 17 12.67 -6.30 7.30
N TYR A 18 11.73 -6.56 6.38
CA TYR A 18 11.80 -7.64 5.38
C TYR A 18 12.36 -7.19 4.03
N LEU A 19 12.64 -5.89 3.87
CA LEU A 19 13.02 -5.28 2.60
C LEU A 19 14.50 -4.87 2.63
N ASP A 20 15.09 -4.66 1.45
CA ASP A 20 16.40 -4.01 1.37
C ASP A 20 16.33 -2.55 1.84
N GLU A 21 17.48 -1.98 2.20
CA GLU A 21 17.56 -0.64 2.79
C GLU A 21 16.95 0.46 1.91
N ALA A 22 17.14 0.39 0.59
CA ALA A 22 16.62 1.40 -0.31
C ALA A 22 15.08 1.35 -0.36
N THR A 23 14.53 0.14 -0.53
CA THR A 23 13.07 -0.06 -0.54
C THR A 23 12.44 0.25 0.81
N ALA A 24 13.09 -0.11 1.92
CA ALA A 24 12.63 0.22 3.27
C ALA A 24 12.57 1.74 3.52
N ASN A 25 13.55 2.49 3.02
CA ASN A 25 13.57 3.95 3.16
C ASN A 25 12.48 4.63 2.31
N ASP A 26 12.25 4.15 1.08
CA ASP A 26 11.14 4.62 0.25
C ASP A 26 9.78 4.34 0.91
N LEU A 27 9.60 3.14 1.49
CA LEU A 27 8.41 2.78 2.26
C LEU A 27 8.19 3.73 3.44
N ARG A 28 9.21 3.97 4.27
CA ARG A 28 9.10 4.90 5.41
C ARG A 28 8.69 6.30 4.96
N ALA A 29 9.34 6.84 3.93
CA ALA A 29 9.05 8.17 3.43
C ALA A 29 7.60 8.32 2.98
N GLU A 30 7.06 7.31 2.31
CA GLU A 30 5.68 7.30 1.80
C GLU A 30 4.65 7.11 2.93
N PHE A 31 4.86 6.13 3.81
CA PHE A 31 3.92 5.84 4.89
C PHE A 31 3.87 6.93 5.96
N HIS A 32 4.95 7.72 6.13
CA HIS A 32 4.91 8.92 6.95
C HIS A 32 3.97 10.02 6.42
N GLU A 33 3.68 10.04 5.12
CA GLU A 33 2.71 10.97 4.52
C GLU A 33 1.26 10.45 4.58
N LEU A 34 1.07 9.17 4.92
CA LEU A 34 -0.24 8.54 4.94
C LEU A 34 -0.95 8.70 6.31
N PRO A 35 -2.29 8.72 6.33
CA PRO A 35 -3.04 8.67 7.57
C PRO A 35 -2.71 7.42 8.38
N SER A 36 -2.65 7.54 9.72
CA SER A 36 -2.30 6.43 10.62
C SER A 36 -3.19 5.19 10.50
N ILE A 37 -4.43 5.35 10.00
CA ILE A 37 -5.35 4.24 9.74
C ILE A 37 -4.82 3.24 8.70
N THR A 38 -3.90 3.66 7.83
CA THR A 38 -3.32 2.83 6.77
C THR A 38 -2.73 1.53 7.33
N GLY A 39 -2.01 1.60 8.45
CA GLY A 39 -1.43 0.41 9.07
C GLY A 39 -2.48 -0.55 9.63
N ALA A 40 -3.59 -0.02 10.16
CA ALA A 40 -4.70 -0.84 10.63
C ALA A 40 -5.36 -1.60 9.46
N GLU A 41 -5.58 -0.94 8.32
CA GLU A 41 -6.15 -1.59 7.13
C GLU A 41 -5.24 -2.71 6.58
N ILE A 42 -3.92 -2.50 6.59
CA ILE A 42 -2.94 -3.53 6.21
C ILE A 42 -3.04 -4.74 7.14
N VAL A 43 -3.07 -4.52 8.46
CA VAL A 43 -3.18 -5.62 9.44
C VAL A 43 -4.50 -6.37 9.29
N VAL A 44 -5.61 -5.67 9.04
CA VAL A 44 -6.92 -6.29 8.80
C VAL A 44 -6.86 -7.17 7.55
N ALA A 45 -6.35 -6.67 6.44
CA ALA A 45 -6.25 -7.42 5.19
C ALA A 45 -5.31 -8.63 5.31
N PHE A 46 -4.16 -8.47 5.98
CA PHE A 46 -3.22 -9.55 6.24
C PHE A 46 -3.85 -10.63 7.12
N THR A 47 -4.50 -10.25 8.23
CA THR A 47 -5.15 -11.20 9.15
C THR A 47 -6.26 -11.97 8.44
N LEU A 48 -6.99 -11.32 7.53
CA LEU A 48 -7.99 -11.97 6.69
C LEU A 48 -7.37 -13.01 5.76
N ALA A 49 -6.24 -12.70 5.13
CA ALA A 49 -5.51 -13.62 4.27
C ALA A 49 -5.00 -14.84 5.05
N ASP A 50 -4.35 -14.59 6.19
CA ASP A 50 -3.78 -15.61 7.08
C ASP A 50 -4.85 -16.57 7.62
N ALA A 51 -5.96 -16.02 8.14
CA ALA A 51 -7.07 -16.82 8.65
C ALA A 51 -7.75 -17.67 7.56
N ALA A 52 -7.67 -17.25 6.30
CA ALA A 52 -8.22 -17.97 5.16
C ALA A 52 -7.19 -18.89 4.45
N GLY A 53 -5.93 -18.90 4.88
CA GLY A 53 -4.85 -19.63 4.21
C GLY A 53 -4.58 -19.14 2.78
N LYS A 54 -4.81 -17.84 2.50
CA LYS A 54 -4.69 -17.23 1.18
C LYS A 54 -3.41 -16.40 1.04
N ALA A 55 -3.00 -16.17 -0.20
CA ALA A 55 -1.92 -15.22 -0.46
C ALA A 55 -2.36 -13.79 -0.09
N PHE A 56 -1.47 -13.03 0.54
CA PHE A 56 -1.66 -11.60 0.78
C PHE A 56 -0.90 -10.79 -0.25
N VAL A 57 -1.58 -9.88 -0.94
CA VAL A 57 -0.99 -8.94 -1.90
C VAL A 57 -1.24 -7.52 -1.43
N PHE A 58 -0.17 -6.76 -1.24
CA PHE A 58 -0.24 -5.34 -0.93
C PHE A 58 0.34 -4.55 -2.10
N GLU A 59 -0.46 -3.66 -2.68
CA GLU A 59 -0.06 -2.86 -3.82
C GLU A 59 -0.53 -1.42 -3.68
N SER A 60 0.11 -0.52 -4.42
CA SER A 60 -0.34 0.84 -4.51
C SER A 60 -0.82 1.13 -5.93
N VAL A 61 -1.99 1.77 -6.00
CA VAL A 61 -2.85 1.80 -7.18
C VAL A 61 -3.02 3.25 -7.61
N ALA A 62 -2.91 3.51 -8.92
CA ALA A 62 -3.16 4.85 -9.44
C ALA A 62 -4.64 5.23 -9.22
N PRO A 63 -4.93 6.40 -8.62
CA PRO A 63 -6.32 6.82 -8.41
C PRO A 63 -7.00 7.23 -9.72
N ASP A 64 -8.26 6.83 -9.89
CA ASP A 64 -9.13 7.37 -10.93
C ASP A 64 -9.37 8.87 -10.69
N GLY A 65 -8.97 9.71 -11.64
CA GLY A 65 -9.06 11.16 -11.51
C GLY A 65 -8.03 11.75 -10.53
N PRO A 66 -6.72 11.68 -10.82
CA PRO A 66 -5.65 12.02 -9.89
C PRO A 66 -5.70 13.48 -9.40
N LEU A 67 -6.14 14.42 -10.24
CA LEU A 67 -6.30 15.82 -9.85
C LEU A 67 -7.38 16.01 -8.76
N ALA A 68 -8.47 15.24 -8.81
CA ALA A 68 -9.53 15.30 -7.82
C ALA A 68 -9.07 14.68 -6.49
N PHE A 69 -8.35 13.56 -6.54
CA PHE A 69 -7.71 12.94 -5.37
C PHE A 69 -6.73 13.88 -4.68
N ALA A 70 -5.85 14.53 -5.46
CA ALA A 70 -4.87 15.48 -4.95
C ALA A 70 -5.52 16.68 -4.25
N ARG A 71 -6.51 17.30 -4.90
CA ARG A 71 -7.24 18.46 -4.34
C ARG A 71 -7.93 18.14 -3.02
N LYS A 72 -8.40 16.91 -2.86
CA LYS A 72 -9.10 16.44 -1.65
C LYS A 72 -8.18 15.79 -0.62
N ARG A 73 -6.87 15.66 -0.90
CA ARG A 73 -5.91 14.89 -0.08
C ARG A 73 -6.46 13.50 0.27
N GLN A 74 -7.04 12.85 -0.73
CA GLN A 74 -7.76 11.60 -0.54
C GLN A 74 -6.79 10.42 -0.54
N VAL A 75 -6.99 9.51 0.42
CA VAL A 75 -6.46 8.15 0.41
C VAL A 75 -7.65 7.21 0.25
N ARG A 76 -7.52 6.20 -0.61
CA ARG A 76 -8.53 5.17 -0.83
C ARG A 76 -7.89 3.80 -0.67
N PHE A 77 -8.62 2.92 0.01
CA PHE A 77 -8.29 1.52 0.15
C PHE A 77 -9.29 0.70 -0.68
N VAL A 78 -8.79 -0.29 -1.41
CA VAL A 78 -9.58 -1.27 -2.15
C VAL A 78 -9.16 -2.64 -1.66
N LEU A 79 -10.10 -3.39 -1.08
CA LEU A 79 -9.86 -4.74 -0.58
C LEU A 79 -10.61 -5.73 -1.46
N ASP A 80 -9.88 -6.49 -2.25
CA ASP A 80 -10.41 -7.57 -3.08
C ASP A 80 -10.10 -8.92 -2.44
N VAL A 81 -11.13 -9.74 -2.27
CA VAL A 81 -11.00 -11.09 -1.70
C VAL A 81 -11.43 -12.09 -2.76
N THR A 82 -10.48 -12.84 -3.29
CA THR A 82 -10.73 -13.87 -4.31
C THR A 82 -10.68 -15.27 -3.69
N ALA A 83 -10.77 -16.32 -4.51
CA ALA A 83 -10.58 -17.70 -4.04
C ALA A 83 -9.15 -17.92 -3.52
N ASP A 84 -8.15 -17.31 -4.16
CA ASP A 84 -6.73 -17.63 -3.99
C ASP A 84 -5.96 -16.57 -3.16
N GLU A 85 -6.44 -15.33 -3.16
CA GLU A 85 -5.72 -14.19 -2.57
C GLU A 85 -6.63 -13.17 -1.89
N VAL A 86 -6.05 -12.39 -0.99
CA VAL A 86 -6.58 -11.13 -0.46
C VAL A 86 -5.64 -10.02 -0.92
N ARG A 87 -6.17 -9.09 -1.71
CA ARG A 87 -5.43 -7.96 -2.27
C ARG A 87 -5.89 -6.65 -1.65
N LEU A 88 -4.96 -5.91 -1.07
CA LEU A 88 -5.18 -4.55 -0.59
C LEU A 88 -4.46 -3.56 -1.50
N GLY A 89 -5.25 -2.80 -2.29
CA GLY A 89 -4.78 -1.69 -3.09
C GLY A 89 -4.91 -0.36 -2.35
N VAL A 90 -3.83 0.43 -2.30
CA VAL A 90 -3.83 1.77 -1.71
C VAL A 90 -3.66 2.82 -2.80
N ALA A 91 -4.67 3.66 -3.00
CA ALA A 91 -4.60 4.78 -3.92
C ALA A 91 -4.50 6.11 -3.17
N HIS A 92 -3.41 6.83 -3.38
CA HIS A 92 -3.19 8.16 -2.83
C HIS A 92 -2.31 8.99 -3.78
N VAL A 93 -2.29 10.31 -3.56
CA VAL A 93 -1.37 11.20 -4.28
C VAL A 93 -0.24 11.56 -3.31
N ALA A 94 0.85 10.80 -3.38
CA ALA A 94 2.09 11.14 -2.70
C ALA A 94 2.58 12.52 -3.19
N GLY A 95 3.05 13.37 -2.26
CA GLY A 95 3.47 14.74 -2.55
C GLY A 95 4.56 14.85 -3.62
N ARG A 96 5.27 13.75 -3.93
CA ARG A 96 6.21 13.58 -5.05
C ARG A 96 6.17 12.11 -5.45
N LYS A 97 5.84 11.81 -6.72
CA LYS A 97 5.79 10.48 -7.35
C LYS A 97 6.55 9.38 -6.59
N ALA A 98 5.82 8.47 -5.96
CA ALA A 98 6.36 7.20 -5.49
C ALA A 98 7.09 6.49 -6.64
N ARG A 99 8.39 6.24 -6.48
CA ARG A 99 9.26 5.70 -7.54
C ARG A 99 8.99 4.22 -7.87
N TRP A 100 8.28 3.49 -7.01
CA TRP A 100 7.84 2.13 -7.31
C TRP A 100 6.72 2.09 -8.38
N TYR A 101 6.09 3.22 -8.71
CA TYR A 101 5.19 3.33 -9.87
C TYR A 101 5.98 3.61 -11.15
N GLN A 102 6.41 2.55 -11.83
CA GLN A 102 6.65 2.57 -13.27
C GLN A 102 5.49 1.84 -13.98
N PRO A 103 4.49 2.54 -14.53
CA PRO A 103 3.66 1.94 -15.56
C PRO A 103 4.61 1.68 -16.73
N HIS A 104 4.70 0.43 -17.17
CA HIS A 104 5.54 -0.03 -18.28
C HIS A 104 5.89 1.11 -19.24
N ARG A 105 7.16 1.56 -19.25
CA ARG A 105 7.70 2.18 -20.45
C ARG A 105 7.50 1.12 -21.53
N GLN A 106 6.55 1.35 -22.42
CA GLN A 106 6.58 0.70 -23.73
C GLN A 106 7.95 1.05 -24.28
N THR A 107 8.87 0.10 -24.22
CA THR A 107 10.07 0.11 -25.03
C THR A 107 9.54 0.12 -26.45
N GLN A 108 9.44 1.30 -27.06
CA GLN A 108 9.39 1.41 -28.50
C GLN A 108 10.65 0.70 -29.00
N VAL A 109 10.47 -0.51 -29.51
CA VAL A 109 11.47 -1.15 -30.36
C VAL A 109 11.55 -0.27 -31.61
N PRO A 110 12.68 0.41 -31.88
CA PRO A 110 12.87 1.01 -33.18
C PRO A 110 12.92 -0.10 -34.23
N ALA A 111 12.29 0.17 -35.37
CA ALA A 111 12.09 -0.72 -36.51
C ALA A 111 13.36 -1.44 -36.98
#